data_AF-A0A8H6JZT9-F1
#
_entry.id   AF-A0A8H6JZT9-F1
#
_cell.length_a   1.000
_cell.length_b   1.000
_cell.length_c   1.000
_cell.angle_alpha   90.00
_cell.angle_beta   90.00
_cell.angle_gamma   90.00
#
_symmetry.space_group_name_H-M   'P 1'
#
loop_
_entity.id
_entity.type
_entity.pdbx_description
1 polymer ?
#
loop_
_entity_poly.entity_id
_entity_poly.type
_entity_poly.pdbx_seq_one_letter_code
_entity_poly.pdbx_strand_id
1 'polypeptide(L)'
;MQSEGLRQRGASRLSAIQGQLASPSSSRESVNNTSNEMRNPDANGYPEKVPITYYPLATQKAFRYNENRMKDKLYAKYFHRDLYLYADIPQYIQQEMPAEGILPISASRRMLELGYHAHENGWRAMADGTAYVASRTRFPGSTGDMVRWWFWWHSVEPERYALWFPHDHLSARSTYADRLHRSDLSHTQKWLGSTHRVTEFVGSAKMTVHIHFVDPAVYGLPWDELRRVGYEAAVCAELRDGLLPNLKIGDFLHLWRRTEDGLELRSRYWLGGGVHYKVLGMKVGIDYLAGKLGFKHRMAGENIAYEHFIHDQTEFTNLASFLPDLYADHMNGKL
;
A
#
# COMPACT_ATOMS: atom_id res chain seq x y z
N MET A 1 -16.04 64.02 -56.74
CA MET A 1 -16.09 63.25 -55.49
C MET A 1 -15.37 61.94 -55.74
N GLN A 2 -14.28 61.73 -55.00
CA GLN A 2 -13.66 60.44 -54.69
C GLN A 2 -14.77 59.45 -54.23
N SER A 3 -14.70 58.13 -54.29
CA SER A 3 -13.62 57.15 -54.41
C SER A 3 -14.26 55.76 -54.54
N GLU A 4 -13.53 54.83 -55.17
CA GLU A 4 -13.25 53.44 -54.73
C GLU A 4 -14.41 52.61 -54.12
N GLY A 5 -14.72 51.39 -54.56
CA GLY A 5 -14.02 50.44 -55.39
C GLY A 5 -14.65 49.05 -55.15
N LEU A 6 -14.52 48.18 -56.16
CA LEU A 6 -14.57 46.71 -56.07
C LEU A 6 -15.92 46.10 -55.65
N ARG A 7 -16.82 45.69 -56.56
CA ARG A 7 -16.67 44.50 -57.43
C ARG A 7 -15.67 43.48 -56.91
N GLN A 8 -16.09 42.64 -55.96
CA GLN A 8 -15.82 41.19 -55.90
C GLN A 8 -16.54 40.59 -54.67
N ARG A 9 -16.88 39.29 -54.77
CA ARG A 9 -17.47 38.40 -53.73
C ARG A 9 -18.99 38.23 -53.80
N GLY A 10 -19.42 37.43 -54.77
CA GLY A 10 -20.76 36.85 -54.85
C GLY A 10 -20.72 35.48 -55.53
N ALA A 11 -19.93 34.55 -54.98
CA ALA A 11 -19.89 33.14 -55.43
C ALA A 11 -19.42 32.25 -54.26
N SER A 12 -20.25 32.08 -53.24
CA SER A 12 -20.00 31.11 -52.16
C SER A 12 -21.32 30.79 -51.46
N ARG A 13 -22.14 29.92 -52.08
CA ARG A 13 -23.24 29.17 -51.44
C ARG A 13 -23.86 28.28 -52.51
N LEU A 14 -23.43 27.02 -52.57
CA LEU A 14 -24.11 25.82 -53.09
C LEU A 14 -23.06 24.77 -53.50
N SER A 15 -22.42 24.16 -52.51
CA SER A 15 -21.69 22.87 -52.66
C SER A 15 -21.38 22.24 -51.29
N ALA A 16 -22.32 22.32 -50.36
CA ALA A 16 -22.33 21.49 -49.17
C ALA A 16 -23.60 20.65 -49.24
N ILE A 17 -23.50 19.37 -48.88
CA ILE A 17 -24.50 18.29 -49.00
C ILE A 17 -24.37 17.48 -50.31
N GLN A 18 -23.26 16.75 -50.45
CA GLN A 18 -23.21 15.39 -51.02
C GLN A 18 -21.79 14.84 -50.81
N GLY A 19 -21.59 14.18 -49.68
CA GLY A 19 -20.29 13.65 -49.26
C GLY A 19 -20.34 12.99 -47.89
N GLN A 20 -21.42 12.29 -47.58
CA GLN A 20 -21.52 11.39 -46.45
C GLN A 20 -22.14 10.10 -46.96
N LEU A 21 -21.26 9.12 -47.24
CA LEU A 21 -21.47 7.66 -47.20
C LEU A 21 -20.21 7.02 -47.81
N ALA A 22 -19.10 7.10 -47.08
CA ALA A 22 -17.94 6.26 -47.29
C ALA A 22 -17.46 5.80 -45.91
N SER A 23 -17.64 4.51 -45.63
CA SER A 23 -17.19 3.85 -44.40
C SER A 23 -15.67 3.93 -44.28
N PRO A 24 -15.10 4.31 -43.13
CA PRO A 24 -13.67 4.15 -42.92
C PRO A 24 -13.38 2.66 -42.71
N SER A 25 -12.61 2.08 -43.63
CA SER A 25 -11.99 0.77 -43.48
C SER A 25 -11.14 0.75 -42.21
N SER A 26 -11.53 -0.08 -41.25
CA SER A 26 -10.71 -0.35 -40.07
C SER A 26 -9.47 -1.15 -40.49
N SER A 27 -8.37 -0.47 -40.77
CA SER A 27 -7.05 -1.10 -40.69
C SER A 27 -6.81 -1.40 -39.22
N ARG A 28 -7.00 -2.67 -38.83
CA ARG A 28 -6.49 -3.20 -37.57
C ARG A 28 -4.96 -3.11 -37.64
N GLU A 29 -4.41 -2.01 -37.15
CA GLU A 29 -3.09 -2.06 -36.54
C GLU A 29 -3.22 -2.94 -35.31
N SER A 30 -2.70 -4.16 -35.40
CA SER A 30 -2.46 -5.00 -34.24
C SER A 30 -1.44 -4.28 -33.37
N VAL A 31 -1.92 -3.49 -32.41
CA VAL A 31 -1.07 -2.93 -31.37
C VAL A 31 -0.47 -4.13 -30.62
N ASN A 32 0.83 -4.35 -30.83
CA ASN A 32 1.67 -5.25 -30.03
C ASN A 32 1.84 -4.73 -28.58
N ASN A 33 0.77 -4.23 -27.93
CA ASN A 33 0.86 -3.60 -26.61
C ASN A 33 0.91 -4.63 -25.47
N THR A 34 0.51 -5.87 -25.70
CA THR A 34 0.44 -6.87 -24.64
C THR A 34 1.81 -7.32 -24.13
N SER A 35 2.90 -7.09 -24.87
CA SER A 35 4.24 -7.48 -24.40
C SER A 35 4.88 -6.47 -23.46
N ASN A 36 4.47 -5.19 -23.50
CA ASN A 36 5.09 -4.14 -22.69
C ASN A 36 4.47 -4.03 -21.28
N GLU A 37 3.18 -4.41 -21.13
CA GLU A 37 2.47 -4.37 -19.84
C GLU A 37 2.92 -5.46 -18.85
N MET A 38 3.59 -6.50 -19.32
CA MET A 38 4.13 -7.58 -18.48
C MET A 38 5.54 -7.32 -17.96
N ARG A 39 6.26 -6.33 -18.50
CA ARG A 39 7.66 -6.11 -18.16
C ARG A 39 7.76 -5.30 -16.86
N ASN A 40 8.61 -5.74 -15.94
CA ASN A 40 8.94 -4.98 -14.74
C ASN A 40 9.39 -3.55 -15.12
N PRO A 41 8.71 -2.49 -14.65
CA PRO A 41 9.04 -1.10 -14.98
C PRO A 41 10.44 -0.69 -14.52
N ASP A 42 10.99 -1.41 -13.55
CA ASP A 42 12.31 -1.18 -12.96
C ASP A 42 13.37 -2.18 -13.48
N ALA A 43 13.09 -2.92 -14.57
CA ALA A 43 14.01 -3.93 -15.13
C ALA A 43 15.37 -3.38 -15.60
N ASN A 44 15.49 -2.06 -15.76
CA ASN A 44 16.73 -1.39 -16.15
C ASN A 44 17.38 -0.64 -14.96
N GLY A 45 16.97 -0.96 -13.73
CA GLY A 45 17.41 -0.30 -12.51
C GLY A 45 16.31 0.54 -11.86
N TYR A 46 16.54 0.90 -10.60
CA TYR A 46 15.61 1.68 -9.80
C TYR A 46 15.83 3.19 -9.96
N PRO A 47 14.77 4.01 -9.88
CA PRO A 47 14.92 5.45 -9.72
C PRO A 47 15.79 5.79 -8.50
N GLU A 48 16.41 6.97 -8.52
CA GLU A 48 17.13 7.48 -7.35
C GLU A 48 16.19 7.63 -6.14
N LYS A 49 16.77 7.67 -4.94
CA LYS A 49 16.03 7.92 -3.71
C LYS A 49 16.16 9.39 -3.30
N VAL A 50 15.04 9.99 -2.93
CA VAL A 50 14.96 11.37 -2.42
C VAL A 50 14.61 11.36 -0.93
N PRO A 51 15.20 12.24 -0.11
CA PRO A 51 14.94 12.25 1.32
C PRO A 51 13.53 12.75 1.62
N ILE A 52 12.90 12.19 2.66
CA ILE A 52 11.69 12.76 3.24
C ILE A 52 12.07 14.03 3.99
N THR A 53 11.38 15.13 3.65
CA THR A 53 11.67 16.47 4.18
C THR A 53 10.60 16.98 5.14
N TYR A 54 9.47 16.28 5.26
CA TYR A 54 8.38 16.63 6.16
C TYR A 54 8.16 15.54 7.20
N TYR A 55 8.29 15.92 8.47
CA TYR A 55 7.99 15.06 9.61
C TYR A 55 7.07 15.84 10.56
N PRO A 56 5.83 15.38 10.81
CA PRO A 56 4.95 16.02 11.79
C PRO A 56 5.66 16.20 13.14
N LEU A 57 5.38 17.31 13.84
CA LEU A 57 6.08 17.62 15.10
C LEU A 57 5.97 16.49 16.15
N ALA A 58 4.84 15.77 16.16
CA ALA A 58 4.65 14.65 17.08
C ALA A 58 5.56 13.46 16.76
N THR A 59 5.80 13.18 15.46
CA THR A 59 6.65 12.05 15.02
C THR A 59 8.13 12.34 15.27
N GLN A 60 8.55 13.62 15.24
CA GLN A 60 9.90 14.01 15.69
C GLN A 60 10.15 13.76 17.19
N LYS A 61 9.10 13.83 18.02
CA LYS A 61 9.19 13.47 19.44
C LYS A 61 9.19 11.96 19.62
N ALA A 62 8.40 11.24 18.81
CA ALA A 62 8.39 9.79 18.76
C ALA A 62 9.73 9.20 18.33
N PHE A 63 10.40 9.79 17.33
CA PHE A 63 11.76 9.41 16.97
C PHE A 63 12.72 9.48 18.16
N ARG A 64 12.75 10.60 18.89
CA ARG A 64 13.59 10.74 20.09
C ARG A 64 13.25 9.72 21.17
N TYR A 65 11.97 9.39 21.31
CA TYR A 65 11.53 8.34 22.22
C TYR A 65 12.06 6.96 21.79
N ASN A 66 11.94 6.61 20.51
CA ASN A 66 12.42 5.36 19.94
C ASN A 66 13.95 5.25 19.97
N GLU A 67 14.65 6.31 19.59
CA GLU A 67 16.11 6.42 19.60
C GLU A 67 16.68 6.11 20.98
N ASN A 68 16.07 6.64 22.05
CA ASN A 68 16.50 6.34 23.42
C ASN A 68 16.35 4.87 23.80
N ARG A 69 15.30 4.20 23.33
CA ARG A 69 15.04 2.78 23.61
C ARG A 69 15.88 1.84 22.77
N MET A 70 16.41 2.32 21.65
CA MET A 70 17.19 1.53 20.71
C MET A 70 18.65 1.33 21.14
N LYS A 71 19.18 2.20 22.02
CA LYS A 71 20.62 2.29 22.35
C LYS A 71 21.32 0.97 22.66
N ASP A 72 20.66 0.07 23.39
CA ASP A 72 21.26 -1.19 23.87
C ASP A 72 20.81 -2.41 23.06
N LYS A 73 20.18 -2.22 21.89
CA LYS A 73 19.67 -3.32 21.06
C LYS A 73 20.74 -3.81 20.07
N LEU A 74 20.84 -5.13 19.90
CA LEU A 74 21.78 -5.76 18.95
C LEU A 74 21.55 -5.32 17.49
N TYR A 75 20.30 -4.98 17.16
CA TYR A 75 19.87 -4.49 15.85
C TYR A 75 19.84 -2.96 15.74
N ALA A 76 20.39 -2.21 16.71
CA ALA A 76 20.36 -0.74 16.71
C ALA A 76 21.00 -0.11 15.46
N LYS A 77 21.97 -0.78 14.83
CA LYS A 77 22.61 -0.33 13.59
C LYS A 77 21.66 -0.21 12.39
N TYR A 78 20.50 -0.87 12.44
CA TYR A 78 19.46 -0.80 11.41
C TYR A 78 18.43 0.31 11.69
N PHE A 79 18.57 1.05 12.79
CA PHE A 79 17.68 2.16 13.14
C PHE A 79 18.16 3.45 12.47
N HIS A 80 17.64 3.72 11.28
CA HIS A 80 18.06 4.86 10.47
C HIS A 80 17.18 6.10 10.70
N ARG A 81 17.79 7.25 11.00
CA ARG A 81 17.03 8.51 11.14
C ARG A 81 16.47 9.01 9.82
N ASP A 82 17.30 8.94 8.77
CA ASP A 82 17.01 9.50 7.47
C ASP A 82 16.20 8.50 6.65
N LEU A 83 15.01 8.92 6.24
CA LEU A 83 14.08 8.11 5.46
C LEU A 83 13.95 8.66 4.05
N TYR A 84 13.64 7.79 3.11
CA TYR A 84 13.69 8.08 1.69
C TYR A 84 12.47 7.52 0.95
N LEU A 85 12.13 8.16 -0.16
CA LEU A 85 11.20 7.68 -1.18
C LEU A 85 11.95 7.48 -2.50
N TYR A 86 11.45 6.64 -3.39
CA TYR A 86 11.94 6.64 -4.77
C TYR A 86 11.48 7.93 -5.49
N ALA A 87 12.32 8.47 -6.37
CA ALA A 87 12.11 9.77 -7.03
C ALA A 87 10.88 9.80 -7.95
N ASP A 88 10.34 8.64 -8.32
CA ASP A 88 9.10 8.50 -9.09
C ASP A 88 7.83 8.58 -8.21
N ILE A 89 7.95 8.55 -6.88
CA ILE A 89 6.81 8.55 -5.95
C ILE A 89 6.19 9.93 -5.70
N PRO A 90 6.96 11.04 -5.54
CA PRO A 90 6.40 12.34 -5.18
C PRO A 90 5.28 12.86 -6.08
N GLN A 91 5.26 12.52 -7.36
CA GLN A 91 4.18 12.91 -8.28
C GLN A 91 2.80 12.35 -7.86
N TYR A 92 2.74 11.19 -7.21
CA TYR A 92 1.51 10.56 -6.73
C TYR A 92 1.02 11.15 -5.40
N ILE A 93 1.85 11.96 -4.74
CA ILE A 93 1.49 12.68 -3.52
C ILE A 93 0.79 13.99 -3.87
N GLN A 94 1.14 14.61 -5.00
CA GLN A 94 0.68 15.96 -5.36
C GLN A 94 -0.82 16.07 -5.67
N GLN A 95 -1.45 14.96 -6.05
CA GLN A 95 -2.87 14.92 -6.39
C GLN A 95 -3.44 13.52 -6.14
N GLU A 96 -4.76 13.44 -5.92
CA GLU A 96 -5.46 12.17 -5.85
C GLU A 96 -5.37 11.38 -7.17
N MET A 97 -5.36 10.05 -7.08
CA MET A 97 -5.49 9.20 -8.28
C MET A 97 -6.88 9.38 -8.89
N PRO A 98 -7.09 9.13 -10.20
CA PRO A 98 -8.42 9.17 -10.79
C PRO A 98 -9.30 8.01 -10.29
N ALA A 99 -10.63 8.13 -10.42
CA ALA A 99 -11.58 7.18 -9.82
C ALA A 99 -11.44 5.74 -10.38
N GLU A 100 -11.09 5.61 -11.65
CA GLU A 100 -10.78 4.33 -12.30
C GLU A 100 -9.53 3.62 -11.75
N GLY A 101 -8.69 4.32 -10.97
CA GLY A 101 -7.57 3.75 -10.23
C GLY A 101 -7.99 2.96 -8.99
N ILE A 102 -9.23 3.11 -8.54
CA ILE A 102 -9.75 2.34 -7.40
C ILE A 102 -9.98 0.90 -7.84
N LEU A 103 -9.34 -0.03 -7.13
CA LEU A 103 -9.70 -1.44 -7.15
C LEU A 103 -10.70 -1.69 -6.02
N PRO A 104 -11.96 -2.06 -6.28
CA PRO A 104 -12.88 -2.45 -5.22
C PRO A 104 -12.40 -3.73 -4.51
N ILE A 105 -12.67 -3.86 -3.22
CA ILE A 105 -12.28 -5.06 -2.45
C ILE A 105 -12.92 -6.36 -2.96
N SER A 106 -14.13 -6.27 -3.54
CA SER A 106 -14.78 -7.42 -4.20
C SER A 106 -14.03 -7.88 -5.45
N ALA A 107 -13.18 -7.02 -6.02
CA ALA A 107 -12.34 -7.29 -7.18
C ALA A 107 -10.88 -7.59 -6.79
N SER A 108 -10.57 -7.87 -5.51
CA SER A 108 -9.20 -8.20 -5.07
C SER A 108 -8.54 -9.32 -5.86
N ARG A 109 -9.32 -10.27 -6.41
CA ARG A 109 -8.83 -11.33 -7.30
C ARG A 109 -8.06 -10.80 -8.51
N ARG A 110 -8.32 -9.58 -8.96
CA ARG A 110 -7.57 -8.92 -10.05
C ARG A 110 -6.09 -8.75 -9.73
N MET A 111 -5.68 -8.82 -8.46
CA MET A 111 -4.24 -8.85 -8.12
C MET A 111 -3.50 -10.06 -8.69
N LEU A 112 -4.20 -11.10 -9.16
CA LEU A 112 -3.62 -12.23 -9.90
C LEU A 112 -3.37 -11.94 -11.39
N GLU A 113 -3.88 -10.82 -11.92
CA GLU A 113 -3.61 -10.41 -13.30
C GLU A 113 -2.09 -10.22 -13.48
N LEU A 114 -1.58 -10.74 -14.61
CA LEU A 114 -0.18 -10.57 -14.99
C LEU A 114 0.09 -9.10 -15.33
N GLY A 115 1.34 -8.67 -15.16
CA GLY A 115 1.73 -7.27 -15.40
C GLY A 115 1.28 -6.33 -14.28
N TYR A 116 0.89 -5.12 -14.64
CA TYR A 116 0.59 -4.05 -13.68
C TYR A 116 -0.78 -3.44 -13.96
N HIS A 117 -1.46 -3.02 -12.90
CA HIS A 117 -2.64 -2.19 -13.05
C HIS A 117 -2.22 -0.79 -13.51
N ALA A 118 -3.13 -0.08 -14.20
CA ALA A 118 -2.88 1.30 -14.64
C ALA A 118 -2.46 2.23 -13.47
N HIS A 119 -2.97 1.96 -12.27
CA HIS A 119 -2.67 2.71 -11.05
C HIS A 119 -2.12 1.76 -9.97
N GLU A 120 -0.80 1.64 -9.92
CA GLU A 120 -0.09 0.93 -8.85
C GLU A 120 0.30 1.83 -7.68
N ASN A 121 0.27 3.15 -7.87
CA ASN A 121 0.61 4.15 -6.86
C ASN A 121 -0.45 5.26 -6.82
N GLY A 122 -0.87 5.63 -5.62
CA GLY A 122 -1.71 6.78 -5.36
C GLY A 122 -2.71 6.55 -4.23
N TRP A 123 -3.54 7.55 -4.00
CA TRP A 123 -4.56 7.58 -2.96
C TRP A 123 -5.82 8.28 -3.46
N ARG A 124 -6.98 7.91 -2.90
CA ARG A 124 -8.27 8.57 -3.17
C ARG A 124 -9.28 8.22 -2.08
N ALA A 125 -10.18 9.15 -1.75
CA ALA A 125 -11.40 8.81 -1.02
C ALA A 125 -12.49 8.34 -1.99
N MET A 126 -13.09 7.19 -1.71
CA MET A 126 -14.27 6.69 -2.41
C MET A 126 -15.51 7.52 -2.04
N ALA A 127 -16.55 7.45 -2.86
CA ALA A 127 -17.78 8.22 -2.67
C ALA A 127 -18.49 7.94 -1.32
N ASP A 128 -18.29 6.77 -0.73
CA ASP A 128 -18.84 6.39 0.59
C ASP A 128 -17.97 6.86 1.77
N GLY A 129 -16.84 7.52 1.49
CA GLY A 129 -15.84 7.98 2.45
C GLY A 129 -14.71 7.00 2.71
N THR A 130 -14.70 5.80 2.13
CA THR A 130 -13.60 4.83 2.27
C THR A 130 -12.30 5.44 1.71
N ALA A 131 -11.25 5.46 2.51
CA ALA A 131 -9.91 5.82 2.07
C ALA A 131 -9.28 4.63 1.34
N TYR A 132 -8.97 4.82 0.05
CA TYR A 132 -8.32 3.81 -0.77
C TYR A 132 -6.88 4.22 -1.09
N VAL A 133 -5.96 3.27 -0.96
CA VAL A 133 -4.55 3.44 -1.29
C VAL A 133 -4.08 2.27 -2.15
N ALA A 134 -3.36 2.60 -3.22
CA ALA A 134 -2.56 1.65 -3.99
C ALA A 134 -1.10 2.07 -3.88
N SER A 135 -0.22 1.12 -3.57
CA SER A 135 1.21 1.40 -3.45
C SER A 135 2.03 0.24 -4.00
N ARG A 136 3.08 0.58 -4.77
CA ARG A 136 4.11 -0.34 -5.22
C ARG A 136 5.46 0.10 -4.68
N THR A 137 6.12 -0.80 -3.97
CA THR A 137 7.42 -0.55 -3.33
C THR A 137 8.44 -1.61 -3.72
N ARG A 138 9.68 -1.20 -3.97
CA ARG A 138 10.75 -2.11 -4.44
C ARG A 138 11.53 -2.70 -3.27
N PHE A 139 11.80 -4.00 -3.34
CA PHE A 139 12.50 -4.80 -2.33
C PHE A 139 13.71 -5.53 -2.97
N PRO A 140 14.75 -4.78 -3.40
CA PRO A 140 15.95 -5.38 -3.99
C PRO A 140 16.63 -6.35 -3.02
N GLY A 141 17.12 -7.47 -3.54
CA GLY A 141 17.81 -8.52 -2.79
C GLY A 141 16.94 -9.27 -1.76
N SER A 142 15.68 -8.89 -1.62
CA SER A 142 14.77 -9.54 -0.67
C SER A 142 14.19 -10.82 -1.25
N THR A 143 13.78 -11.74 -0.38
CA THR A 143 13.10 -12.99 -0.74
C THR A 143 11.80 -13.13 0.04
N GLY A 144 10.87 -13.98 -0.43
CA GLY A 144 9.63 -14.21 0.30
C GLY A 144 9.87 -14.75 1.72
N ASP A 145 10.99 -15.43 1.96
CA ASP A 145 11.32 -15.95 3.28
C ASP A 145 11.67 -14.85 4.28
N MET A 146 12.47 -13.87 3.85
CA MET A 146 12.78 -12.68 4.63
C MET A 146 11.51 -11.91 5.02
N VAL A 147 10.56 -11.78 4.09
CA VAL A 147 9.26 -11.14 4.35
C VAL A 147 8.47 -11.93 5.38
N ARG A 148 8.27 -13.23 5.17
CA ARG A 148 7.51 -14.06 6.13
C ARG A 148 8.16 -14.07 7.52
N TRP A 149 9.49 -14.03 7.57
CA TRP A 149 10.25 -13.92 8.82
C TRP A 149 9.98 -12.61 9.55
N TRP A 150 10.09 -11.49 8.83
CA TRP A 150 9.89 -10.15 9.37
C TRP A 150 8.59 -10.04 10.15
N PHE A 151 7.48 -10.50 9.56
CA PHE A 151 6.12 -10.33 10.10
C PHE A 151 5.84 -11.03 11.43
N TRP A 152 6.60 -12.06 11.83
CA TRP A 152 6.52 -12.52 13.22
C TRP A 152 7.63 -11.91 14.08
N TRP A 153 8.83 -11.71 13.53
CA TRP A 153 10.00 -11.26 14.29
C TRP A 153 9.83 -9.84 14.85
N HIS A 154 9.22 -8.91 14.10
CA HIS A 154 9.05 -7.52 14.52
C HIS A 154 7.99 -7.31 15.63
N SER A 155 7.14 -8.32 15.87
CA SER A 155 5.85 -8.17 16.57
C SER A 155 5.92 -8.29 18.11
N VAL A 156 7.15 -8.30 18.65
CA VAL A 156 7.46 -8.98 19.93
C VAL A 156 8.25 -8.09 20.87
N GLU A 157 9.04 -7.19 20.29
CA GLU A 157 9.73 -6.10 20.96
C GLU A 157 9.38 -4.82 20.21
N PRO A 158 8.83 -3.78 20.87
CA PRO A 158 8.49 -2.53 20.21
C PRO A 158 9.66 -1.87 19.46
N GLU A 159 10.89 -2.05 19.94
CA GLU A 159 12.09 -1.52 19.28
C GLU A 159 12.30 -2.16 17.90
N ARG A 160 11.93 -3.43 17.70
CA ARG A 160 11.98 -4.05 16.37
C ARG A 160 10.97 -3.43 15.42
N TYR A 161 9.76 -3.14 15.92
CA TYR A 161 8.74 -2.44 15.14
C TYR A 161 9.18 -1.02 14.77
N ALA A 162 9.90 -0.34 15.67
CA ALA A 162 10.46 0.98 15.44
C ALA A 162 11.56 1.02 14.36
N LEU A 163 12.24 -0.10 14.04
CA LEU A 163 13.17 -0.15 12.91
C LEU A 163 12.47 0.15 11.57
N TRP A 164 11.22 -0.31 11.44
CA TRP A 164 10.45 -0.22 10.21
C TRP A 164 10.08 1.22 9.87
N PHE A 165 9.59 1.96 10.86
CA PHE A 165 9.33 3.39 10.73
C PHE A 165 9.74 4.12 12.03
N PRO A 166 11.00 4.58 12.09
CA PRO A 166 11.60 5.20 13.28
C PRO A 166 10.84 6.38 13.89
N HIS A 167 10.15 7.17 13.06
CA HIS A 167 9.39 8.34 13.49
C HIS A 167 7.94 8.02 13.89
N ASP A 168 7.36 6.92 13.41
CA ASP A 168 5.92 6.66 13.55
C ASP A 168 5.60 5.47 14.46
N HIS A 169 6.39 4.38 14.41
CA HIS A 169 6.09 3.13 15.08
C HIS A 169 6.50 3.14 16.56
N LEU A 170 5.55 3.01 17.49
CA LEU A 170 5.81 3.10 18.94
C LEU A 170 5.73 1.75 19.67
N SER A 171 4.83 0.87 19.23
CA SER A 171 4.58 -0.40 19.91
C SER A 171 3.91 -1.40 18.98
N ALA A 172 4.32 -2.66 19.08
CA ALA A 172 3.63 -3.81 18.51
C ALA A 172 3.61 -4.94 19.54
N ARG A 173 2.47 -5.62 19.64
CA ARG A 173 2.32 -6.84 20.46
C ARG A 173 1.44 -7.83 19.75
N SER A 174 1.99 -9.00 19.43
CA SER A 174 1.25 -10.11 18.86
C SER A 174 0.51 -10.93 19.92
N THR A 175 -0.68 -11.44 19.57
CA THR A 175 -1.36 -12.49 20.33
C THR A 175 -0.65 -13.85 20.24
N TYR A 176 0.30 -14.02 19.30
CA TYR A 176 1.09 -15.25 19.13
C TYR A 176 2.52 -15.09 19.66
N ALA A 177 2.72 -14.26 20.69
CA ALA A 177 4.04 -14.07 21.30
C ALA A 177 4.65 -15.38 21.84
N ASP A 178 3.84 -16.38 22.16
CA ASP A 178 4.26 -17.72 22.57
C ASP A 178 4.83 -18.58 21.42
N ARG A 179 4.54 -18.22 20.16
CA ARG A 179 4.95 -19.00 18.97
C ARG A 179 6.30 -18.59 18.39
N LEU A 180 6.83 -17.45 18.80
CA LEU A 180 8.01 -16.84 18.19
C LEU A 180 9.26 -17.73 18.30
N HIS A 181 9.40 -18.40 19.43
CA HIS A 181 10.53 -19.29 19.73
C HIS A 181 10.33 -20.73 19.24
N ARG A 182 9.19 -21.04 18.60
CA ARG A 182 8.89 -22.39 18.10
C ARG A 182 9.63 -22.66 16.81
N SER A 183 10.59 -23.58 16.81
CA SER A 183 11.34 -23.98 15.60
C SER A 183 10.59 -24.98 14.72
N ASP A 184 9.56 -25.63 15.25
CA ASP A 184 8.69 -26.58 14.54
C ASP A 184 7.60 -25.91 13.68
N LEU A 185 7.44 -24.58 13.81
CA LEU A 185 6.50 -23.79 13.02
C LEU A 185 7.24 -23.04 11.90
N SER A 186 6.66 -23.09 10.70
CA SER A 186 7.08 -22.20 9.60
C SER A 186 6.87 -20.73 9.96
N HIS A 187 7.57 -19.83 9.27
CA HIS A 187 7.39 -18.38 9.45
C HIS A 187 5.92 -17.95 9.31
N THR A 188 5.20 -18.45 8.31
CA THR A 188 3.77 -18.14 8.14
C THR A 188 2.92 -18.59 9.34
N GLN A 189 3.17 -19.79 9.89
CA GLN A 189 2.42 -20.29 11.05
C GLN A 189 2.66 -19.49 12.34
N LYS A 190 3.74 -18.69 12.40
CA LYS A 190 4.04 -17.83 13.55
C LYS A 190 3.23 -16.54 13.58
N TRP A 191 2.70 -16.06 12.45
CA TRP A 191 1.92 -14.81 12.39
C TRP A 191 0.52 -14.95 11.78
N LEU A 192 0.27 -15.89 10.86
CA LEU A 192 -1.03 -16.01 10.20
C LEU A 192 -2.12 -16.44 11.20
N GLY A 193 -3.22 -15.67 11.28
CA GLY A 193 -4.27 -15.83 12.28
C GLY A 193 -4.01 -15.09 13.59
N SER A 194 -2.83 -14.47 13.77
CA SER A 194 -2.55 -13.64 14.94
C SER A 194 -3.20 -12.26 14.82
N THR A 195 -3.28 -11.55 15.95
CA THR A 195 -3.61 -10.13 15.98
C THR A 195 -2.44 -9.35 16.55
N HIS A 196 -1.95 -8.36 15.82
CA HIS A 196 -0.99 -7.40 16.34
C HIS A 196 -1.73 -6.16 16.82
N ARG A 197 -1.63 -5.86 18.11
CA ARG A 197 -2.04 -4.55 18.62
C ARG A 197 -0.87 -3.60 18.44
N VAL A 198 -1.00 -2.66 17.50
CA VAL A 198 0.05 -1.67 17.22
C VAL A 198 -0.38 -0.28 17.67
N THR A 199 0.60 0.54 18.00
CA THR A 199 0.42 1.97 18.28
C THR A 199 1.43 2.73 17.43
N GLU A 200 0.92 3.63 16.61
CA GLU A 200 1.72 4.34 15.60
C GLU A 200 1.10 5.69 15.23
N PHE A 201 1.85 6.47 14.46
CA PHE A 201 1.34 7.65 13.79
C PHE A 201 0.98 7.34 12.35
N VAL A 202 -0.11 7.96 11.86
CA VAL A 202 -0.37 8.13 10.44
C VAL A 202 -0.59 9.63 10.24
N GLY A 203 0.33 10.26 9.52
CA GLY A 203 0.48 11.71 9.54
C GLY A 203 0.71 12.23 10.96
N SER A 204 -0.06 13.24 11.37
CA SER A 204 0.03 13.79 12.74
C SER A 204 -0.79 13.03 13.79
N ALA A 205 -1.61 12.06 13.38
CA ALA A 205 -2.55 11.38 14.26
C ALA A 205 -1.94 10.12 14.86
N LYS A 206 -1.77 10.11 16.19
CA LYS A 206 -1.46 8.88 16.92
C LYS A 206 -2.69 7.99 17.00
N MET A 207 -2.56 6.76 16.54
CA MET A 207 -3.61 5.75 16.59
C MET A 207 -3.14 4.45 17.23
N THR A 208 -4.10 3.65 17.63
CA THR A 208 -3.89 2.25 18.00
C THR A 208 -4.86 1.44 17.17
N VAL A 209 -4.34 0.39 16.53
CA VAL A 209 -5.14 -0.51 15.71
C VAL A 209 -4.80 -1.96 16.04
N HIS A 210 -5.78 -2.83 15.84
CA HIS A 210 -5.62 -4.26 15.93
C HIS A 210 -5.57 -4.82 14.50
N ILE A 211 -4.39 -5.27 14.07
CA ILE A 211 -4.16 -5.87 12.75
C ILE A 211 -4.38 -7.38 12.89
N HIS A 212 -5.50 -7.89 12.40
CA HIS A 212 -5.78 -9.32 12.42
C HIS A 212 -5.43 -9.96 11.08
N PHE A 213 -4.36 -10.76 11.06
CA PHE A 213 -3.87 -11.39 9.84
C PHE A 213 -4.75 -12.56 9.44
N VAL A 214 -5.21 -12.56 8.20
CA VAL A 214 -6.13 -13.56 7.64
C VAL A 214 -5.54 -14.24 6.42
N ASP A 215 -6.05 -15.42 6.10
CA ASP A 215 -5.65 -16.14 4.90
C ASP A 215 -6.03 -15.32 3.64
N PRO A 216 -5.10 -15.11 2.68
CA PRO A 216 -5.39 -14.40 1.42
C PRO A 216 -6.58 -14.97 0.64
N ALA A 217 -6.94 -16.25 0.81
CA ALA A 217 -8.12 -16.86 0.20
C ALA A 217 -9.43 -16.14 0.59
N VAL A 218 -9.48 -15.46 1.75
CA VAL A 218 -10.63 -14.62 2.15
C VAL A 218 -10.92 -13.51 1.12
N TYR A 219 -9.89 -13.07 0.39
CA TYR A 219 -9.99 -12.05 -0.66
C TYR A 219 -9.97 -12.64 -2.07
N GLY A 220 -10.19 -13.95 -2.21
CA GLY A 220 -10.14 -14.65 -3.50
C GLY A 220 -8.73 -14.83 -4.07
N LEU A 221 -7.72 -14.83 -3.21
CA LEU A 221 -6.30 -14.95 -3.55
C LEU A 221 -5.66 -16.20 -2.89
N PRO A 222 -6.08 -17.42 -3.24
CA PRO A 222 -5.53 -18.62 -2.59
C PRO A 222 -4.02 -18.76 -2.88
N TRP A 223 -3.28 -19.32 -1.92
CA TRP A 223 -1.81 -19.36 -1.93
C TRP A 223 -1.21 -20.03 -3.17
N ASP A 224 -1.85 -21.08 -3.70
CA ASP A 224 -1.36 -21.79 -4.89
C ASP A 224 -1.47 -20.95 -6.16
N GLU A 225 -2.53 -20.16 -6.29
CA GLU A 225 -2.71 -19.22 -7.41
C GLU A 225 -1.74 -18.04 -7.30
N LEU A 226 -1.57 -17.48 -6.10
CA LEU A 226 -0.56 -16.44 -5.84
C LEU A 226 0.83 -16.90 -6.28
N ARG A 227 1.25 -18.10 -5.85
CA ARG A 227 2.54 -18.67 -6.26
C ARG A 227 2.64 -18.88 -7.77
N ARG A 228 1.55 -19.31 -8.42
CA ARG A 228 1.51 -19.57 -9.87
C ARG A 228 1.80 -18.31 -10.70
N VAL A 229 1.44 -17.13 -10.18
CA VAL A 229 1.68 -15.83 -10.85
C VAL A 229 2.89 -15.07 -10.26
N GLY A 230 3.75 -15.76 -9.51
CA GLY A 230 5.05 -15.23 -9.07
C GLY A 230 5.05 -14.51 -7.72
N TYR A 231 3.96 -14.54 -6.96
CA TYR A 231 3.97 -14.03 -5.58
C TYR A 231 4.70 -15.01 -4.64
N GLU A 232 5.66 -14.49 -3.89
CA GLU A 232 6.43 -15.28 -2.92
C GLU A 232 5.93 -15.14 -1.49
N ALA A 233 5.33 -14.01 -1.16
CA ALA A 233 4.74 -13.77 0.15
C ALA A 233 3.47 -12.93 -0.01
N ALA A 234 2.52 -13.16 0.90
CA ALA A 234 1.31 -12.37 1.01
C ALA A 234 1.01 -12.16 2.49
N VAL A 235 0.64 -10.94 2.85
CA VAL A 235 0.19 -10.56 4.18
C VAL A 235 -1.08 -9.76 4.01
N CYS A 236 -2.20 -10.36 4.41
CA CYS A 236 -3.52 -9.77 4.30
C CYS A 236 -4.12 -9.65 5.70
N ALA A 237 -4.83 -8.56 5.99
CA ALA A 237 -5.38 -8.35 7.31
C ALA A 237 -6.72 -7.61 7.31
N GLU A 238 -7.55 -7.93 8.31
CA GLU A 238 -8.62 -7.05 8.76
C GLU A 238 -8.03 -6.06 9.78
N LEU A 239 -8.31 -4.77 9.60
CA LEU A 239 -8.00 -3.74 10.59
C LEU A 239 -9.18 -3.56 11.55
N ARG A 240 -8.89 -3.46 12.84
CA ARG A 240 -9.88 -3.24 13.91
C ARG A 240 -9.49 -2.08 14.81
N ASP A 241 -10.50 -1.43 15.37
CA ASP A 241 -10.31 -0.27 16.24
C ASP A 241 -9.49 -0.62 17.50
N GLY A 242 -8.67 0.32 17.96
CA GLY A 242 -7.80 0.14 19.10
C GLY A 242 -8.50 0.08 20.46
N LEU A 243 -9.68 0.69 20.60
CA LEU A 243 -10.49 0.68 21.81
C LEU A 243 -11.56 -0.42 21.75
N LEU A 244 -12.11 -0.65 20.56
CA LEU A 244 -13.15 -1.63 20.29
C LEU A 244 -12.60 -2.74 19.36
N PRO A 245 -11.89 -3.76 19.85
CA PRO A 245 -11.27 -4.78 18.99
C PRO A 245 -12.27 -5.63 18.17
N ASN A 246 -13.57 -5.56 18.48
CA ASN A 246 -14.64 -6.20 17.70
C ASN A 246 -15.18 -5.31 16.56
N LEU A 247 -14.78 -4.04 16.52
CA LEU A 247 -15.10 -3.09 15.47
C LEU A 247 -14.07 -3.21 14.34
N LYS A 248 -14.46 -3.78 13.21
CA LYS A 248 -13.64 -3.76 11.98
C LYS A 248 -13.73 -2.37 11.34
N ILE A 249 -12.57 -1.84 10.95
CA ILE A 249 -12.41 -0.48 10.41
C ILE A 249 -11.71 -0.44 9.03
N GLY A 250 -11.28 -1.57 8.47
CA GLY A 250 -10.71 -1.60 7.14
C GLY A 250 -10.05 -2.94 6.83
N ASP A 251 -9.42 -3.01 5.66
CA ASP A 251 -8.65 -4.17 5.19
C ASP A 251 -7.41 -3.70 4.45
N PHE A 252 -6.38 -4.56 4.42
CA PHE A 252 -5.27 -4.39 3.48
C PHE A 252 -4.82 -5.73 2.88
N LEU A 253 -4.17 -5.61 1.73
CA LEU A 253 -3.42 -6.67 1.06
C LEU A 253 -2.01 -6.18 0.80
N HIS A 254 -1.01 -6.95 1.24
CA HIS A 254 0.39 -6.79 0.86
C HIS A 254 0.84 -8.04 0.13
N LEU A 255 1.20 -7.90 -1.14
CA LEU A 255 1.57 -9.03 -1.98
C LEU A 255 2.96 -8.80 -2.57
N TRP A 256 3.94 -9.63 -2.19
CA TRP A 256 5.31 -9.54 -2.69
C TRP A 256 5.51 -10.44 -3.90
N ARG A 257 5.69 -9.84 -5.07
CA ARG A 257 5.92 -10.52 -6.35
C ARG A 257 7.40 -10.54 -6.68
N ARG A 258 7.88 -11.65 -7.24
CA ARG A 258 9.25 -11.79 -7.72
C ARG A 258 9.53 -10.80 -8.86
N THR A 259 10.69 -10.16 -8.78
CA THR A 259 11.32 -9.39 -9.88
C THR A 259 12.68 -9.99 -10.20
N GLU A 260 13.37 -9.45 -11.21
CA GLU A 260 14.72 -9.88 -11.60
C GLU A 260 15.74 -9.69 -10.47
N ASP A 261 15.58 -8.63 -9.67
CA ASP A 261 16.53 -8.18 -8.65
C ASP A 261 16.02 -8.37 -7.21
N GLY A 262 14.96 -9.15 -6.99
CA GLY A 262 14.40 -9.43 -5.67
C GLY A 262 12.87 -9.50 -5.69
N LEU A 263 12.24 -8.61 -4.92
CA LEU A 263 10.78 -8.53 -4.84
C LEU A 263 10.29 -7.11 -5.18
N GLU A 264 9.02 -7.02 -5.55
CA GLU A 264 8.21 -5.82 -5.44
C GLU A 264 7.02 -6.11 -4.52
N LEU A 265 6.70 -5.17 -3.65
CA LEU A 265 5.48 -5.18 -2.85
C LEU A 265 4.38 -4.44 -3.62
N ARG A 266 3.22 -5.07 -3.80
CA ARG A 266 1.99 -4.43 -4.25
C ARG A 266 0.99 -4.39 -3.08
N SER A 267 0.77 -3.20 -2.54
CA SER A 267 -0.16 -2.93 -1.43
C SER A 267 -1.50 -2.40 -1.94
N ARG A 268 -2.59 -2.79 -1.27
CA ARG A 268 -3.93 -2.20 -1.43
C ARG A 268 -4.58 -2.03 -0.06
N TYR A 269 -5.16 -0.88 0.20
CA TYR A 269 -5.84 -0.56 1.46
C TYR A 269 -7.26 -0.05 1.20
N TRP A 270 -8.21 -0.49 2.03
CA TRP A 270 -9.60 0.00 2.07
C TRP A 270 -9.94 0.41 3.50
N LEU A 271 -9.54 1.61 3.90
CA LEU A 271 -9.68 2.12 5.26
C LEU A 271 -11.04 2.82 5.43
N GLY A 272 -11.78 2.48 6.48
CA GLY A 272 -13.18 2.88 6.66
C GLY A 272 -14.17 2.08 5.80
N GLY A 273 -13.71 1.09 5.04
CA GLY A 273 -14.53 0.21 4.22
C GLY A 273 -15.04 -1.01 4.98
N GLY A 274 -16.25 -1.48 4.64
CA GLY A 274 -16.83 -2.72 5.20
C GLY A 274 -16.91 -2.74 6.73
N VAL A 275 -17.15 -1.57 7.32
CA VAL A 275 -17.16 -1.31 8.77
C VAL A 275 -18.32 -2.06 9.42
N HIS A 276 -18.00 -2.95 10.37
CA HIS A 276 -18.98 -3.75 11.10
C HIS A 276 -18.49 -4.13 12.48
N TYR A 277 -19.42 -4.33 13.40
CA TYR A 277 -19.15 -4.82 14.75
C TYR A 277 -19.44 -6.32 14.80
N LYS A 278 -18.51 -7.12 15.33
CA LYS A 278 -18.69 -8.57 15.53
C LYS A 278 -19.27 -8.85 16.92
N VAL A 279 -20.51 -9.35 16.99
CA VAL A 279 -21.19 -9.79 18.24
C VAL A 279 -21.52 -11.27 18.13
N LEU A 280 -21.00 -12.12 19.02
CA LEU A 280 -21.32 -13.56 19.05
C LEU A 280 -21.17 -14.26 17.67
N GLY A 281 -20.18 -13.85 16.89
CA GLY A 281 -19.94 -14.37 15.53
C GLY A 281 -20.78 -13.72 14.42
N MET A 282 -21.79 -12.91 14.76
CA MET A 282 -22.61 -12.18 13.81
C MET A 282 -22.00 -10.81 13.47
N LYS A 283 -22.08 -10.40 12.20
CA LYS A 283 -21.65 -9.08 11.73
C LYS A 283 -22.84 -8.12 11.77
N VAL A 284 -22.72 -7.05 12.54
CA VAL A 284 -23.73 -5.98 12.62
C VAL A 284 -23.16 -4.71 12.00
N GLY A 285 -23.84 -4.19 10.97
CA GLY A 285 -23.48 -2.92 10.33
C GLY A 285 -23.59 -1.74 11.30
N ILE A 286 -22.75 -0.71 11.09
CA ILE A 286 -22.55 0.39 12.06
C ILE A 286 -23.39 1.62 11.68
N ASP A 287 -24.31 1.50 10.73
CA ASP A 287 -25.20 2.61 10.35
C ASP A 287 -25.98 3.15 11.56
N TYR A 288 -26.15 2.35 12.62
CA TYR A 288 -26.74 2.75 13.91
C TYR A 288 -25.78 3.51 14.86
N LEU A 289 -24.46 3.37 14.71
CA LEU A 289 -23.42 3.88 15.63
C LEU A 289 -22.59 5.04 15.02
N ALA A 290 -22.59 5.17 13.69
CA ALA A 290 -21.68 6.04 12.94
C ALA A 290 -21.94 7.56 13.10
N GLY A 291 -23.18 7.97 13.41
CA GLY A 291 -23.55 9.39 13.50
C GLY A 291 -23.12 10.11 14.79
N LYS A 292 -22.89 9.38 15.89
CA LYS A 292 -22.71 9.99 17.23
C LYS A 292 -21.27 10.11 17.73
N LEU A 293 -20.31 9.47 17.06
CA LEU A 293 -18.94 9.32 17.60
C LEU A 293 -17.82 9.95 16.73
N GLY A 294 -18.14 10.64 15.64
CA GLY A 294 -17.12 11.28 14.79
C GLY A 294 -16.12 10.31 14.13
N PHE A 295 -16.42 9.00 14.13
CA PHE A 295 -15.52 7.93 13.68
C PHE A 295 -15.12 8.03 12.21
N LYS A 296 -16.05 8.43 11.32
CA LYS A 296 -15.77 8.50 9.88
C LYS A 296 -14.65 9.48 9.53
N HIS A 297 -14.41 10.53 10.33
CA HIS A 297 -13.36 11.52 10.06
C HIS A 297 -11.96 11.11 10.55
N ARG A 298 -11.84 10.12 11.45
CA ARG A 298 -10.54 9.75 12.04
C ARG A 298 -9.85 8.57 11.36
N MET A 299 -10.60 7.72 10.65
CA MET A 299 -10.10 6.45 10.09
C MET A 299 -10.47 6.25 8.61
N ALA A 300 -11.05 7.27 7.96
CA ALA A 300 -11.48 7.24 6.57
C ALA A 300 -11.38 8.65 5.95
N GLY A 301 -11.61 8.76 4.65
CA GLY A 301 -11.59 10.04 3.91
C GLY A 301 -10.22 10.43 3.35
N GLU A 302 -10.19 11.56 2.66
CA GLU A 302 -9.06 11.99 1.81
C GLU A 302 -7.75 12.12 2.58
N ASN A 303 -7.77 12.76 3.75
CA ASN A 303 -6.58 12.92 4.59
C ASN A 303 -5.99 11.57 5.02
N ILE A 304 -6.83 10.60 5.38
CA ILE A 304 -6.34 9.27 5.77
C ILE A 304 -5.76 8.54 4.56
N ALA A 305 -6.39 8.63 3.38
CA ALA A 305 -5.85 8.03 2.17
C ALA A 305 -4.47 8.64 1.81
N TYR A 306 -4.35 9.96 1.84
CA TYR A 306 -3.12 10.70 1.57
C TYR A 306 -2.00 10.32 2.54
N GLU A 307 -2.24 10.46 3.85
CA GLU A 307 -1.23 10.18 4.88
C GLU A 307 -0.82 8.70 4.87
N HIS A 308 -1.74 7.79 4.58
CA HIS A 308 -1.44 6.36 4.55
C HIS A 308 -0.63 5.95 3.31
N PHE A 309 -0.81 6.61 2.16
CA PHE A 309 0.06 6.40 1.00
C PHE A 309 1.51 6.79 1.28
N ILE A 310 1.72 7.94 1.94
CA ILE A 310 3.06 8.37 2.38
C ILE A 310 3.62 7.38 3.40
N HIS A 311 2.80 6.94 4.35
CA HIS A 311 3.20 6.00 5.39
C HIS A 311 3.69 4.66 4.80
N ASP A 312 2.89 4.00 3.93
CA ASP A 312 3.28 2.75 3.25
C ASP A 312 4.58 2.93 2.46
N GLN A 313 4.65 3.96 1.61
CA GLN A 313 5.83 4.20 0.78
C GLN A 313 7.09 4.42 1.62
N THR A 314 6.96 5.13 2.74
CA THR A 314 8.08 5.42 3.65
C THR A 314 8.53 4.15 4.39
N GLU A 315 7.61 3.47 5.06
CA GLU A 315 7.94 2.34 5.91
C GLU A 315 8.51 1.19 5.09
N PHE A 316 7.92 0.87 3.94
CA PHE A 316 8.37 -0.27 3.14
C PHE A 316 9.63 0.05 2.35
N THR A 317 9.84 1.30 1.92
CA THR A 317 11.13 1.70 1.32
C THR A 317 12.26 1.63 2.36
N ASN A 318 11.97 1.99 3.61
CA ASN A 318 12.93 1.86 4.70
C ASN A 318 13.20 0.38 5.02
N LEU A 319 12.16 -0.45 5.20
CA LEU A 319 12.31 -1.89 5.44
C LEU A 319 13.13 -2.57 4.35
N ALA A 320 12.84 -2.28 3.08
CA ALA A 320 13.57 -2.80 1.93
C ALA A 320 15.07 -2.45 1.96
N SER A 321 15.46 -1.37 2.64
CA SER A 321 16.86 -0.93 2.71
C SER A 321 17.74 -1.79 3.61
N PHE A 322 17.15 -2.52 4.57
CA PHE A 322 17.91 -3.30 5.55
C PHE A 322 17.43 -4.73 5.75
N LEU A 323 16.25 -5.11 5.24
CA LEU A 323 15.66 -6.42 5.47
C LEU A 323 16.60 -7.59 5.10
N PRO A 324 17.30 -7.60 3.94
CA PRO A 324 18.22 -8.68 3.61
C PRO A 324 19.36 -8.83 4.63
N ASP A 325 19.99 -7.72 5.02
CA ASP A 325 21.11 -7.72 5.97
C ASP A 325 20.68 -8.08 7.39
N LEU A 326 19.54 -7.56 7.84
CA LEU A 326 18.96 -7.88 9.14
C LEU A 326 18.61 -9.37 9.23
N TYR A 327 18.00 -9.92 8.17
CA TYR A 327 17.70 -11.35 8.09
C TYR A 327 18.99 -12.20 8.08
N ALA A 328 20.01 -11.78 7.33
CA ALA A 328 21.30 -12.48 7.31
C ALA A 328 21.96 -12.49 8.71
N ASP A 329 21.91 -11.38 9.45
CA ASP A 329 22.42 -11.33 10.81
C ASP A 329 21.63 -12.22 11.79
N HIS A 330 20.31 -12.31 11.63
CA HIS A 330 19.49 -13.27 12.37
C HIS A 330 19.91 -14.71 12.08
N MET A 331 20.06 -15.08 10.81
CA MET A 331 20.46 -16.44 10.41
C MET A 331 21.87 -16.81 10.89
N ASN A 332 22.73 -15.82 11.05
CA ASN A 332 24.08 -15.98 11.61
C ASN A 332 24.11 -15.94 13.16
N GLY A 333 22.96 -15.88 13.84
CA GLY A 333 22.88 -15.87 15.30
C GLY A 333 23.39 -14.60 15.97
N LYS A 334 23.42 -13.47 15.24
CA LYS A 334 23.88 -12.17 15.78
C LYS A 334 22.77 -11.35 16.44
N LEU A 335 21.51 -11.78 16.34
CA LEU A 335 20.31 -11.07 16.81
C LEU A 335 19.47 -11.89 17.79
#